data_AF-A0A1V5IPQ0-F1
#
_entry.id   AF-A0A1V5IPQ0-F1
#
_cell.length_a   1.000
_cell.length_b   1.000
_cell.length_c   1.000
_cell.angle_alpha   90.00
_cell.angle_beta   90.00
_cell.angle_gamma   90.00
#
_symmetry.space_group_name_H-M   'P 1'
#
loop_
_entity.id
_entity.type
_entity.pdbx_description
1 polymer ?
#
loop_
_entity_poly.entity_id
_entity_poly.type
_entity_poly.pdbx_seq_one_letter_code
_entity_poly.pdbx_strand_id
1 'polypeptide(L)' 'MLRSLPGVGNAVLDSGKVTLYSSDVPATMSSLLGAASHALRHMVVRQATLEDVFLKITGRSMRQ' A
#
# COMPACT_ATOMS: atom_id res chain seq x y z
N MET A 1 -3.73 11.45 3.59
CA MET A 1 -4.30 11.44 2.23
C MET A 1 -4.38 10.04 1.61
N LEU A 2 -3.36 9.17 1.64
CA LEU A 2 -3.46 7.86 0.96
C LEU A 2 -4.48 6.88 1.57
N ARG A 3 -4.77 6.99 2.87
CA ARG A 3 -5.78 6.16 3.56
C ARG A 3 -7.23 6.48 3.17
N SER A 4 -7.48 7.62 2.53
CA SER A 4 -8.83 7.99 2.06
C SER A 4 -9.11 7.53 0.63
N LEU A 5 -8.16 6.84 -0.02
CA LEU A 5 -8.40 6.25 -1.33
C LEU A 5 -9.38 5.08 -1.21
N PRO A 6 -10.34 4.93 -2.14
CA PRO A 6 -11.27 3.81 -2.17
C PRO A 6 -10.54 2.46 -2.09
N GLY A 7 -11.06 1.56 -1.25
CA GLY A 7 -10.51 0.21 -1.05
C GLY A 7 -9.27 0.14 -0.18
N VAL A 8 -8.66 1.26 0.25
CA VAL A 8 -7.47 1.25 1.12
C VAL A 8 -7.88 1.07 2.59
N GLY A 9 -7.54 -0.08 3.16
CA GLY A 9 -7.73 -0.35 4.59
C GLY A 9 -6.56 0.11 5.46
N ASN A 10 -5.35 0.14 4.91
CA ASN A 10 -4.17 0.61 5.63
C ASN A 10 -3.09 1.13 4.67
N ALA A 11 -2.28 2.09 5.12
CA ALA A 11 -1.13 2.60 4.39
C ALA A 11 0.07 2.63 5.32
N VAL A 12 1.18 2.04 4.88
CA VAL A 12 2.44 1.95 5.61
C VAL A 12 3.53 2.62 4.77
N LEU A 13 4.34 3.46 5.41
CA LEU A 13 5.56 4.02 4.85
C LEU A 13 6.73 3.32 5.52
N ASP A 14 7.55 2.64 4.74
CA ASP A 14 8.77 2.00 5.21
C ASP A 14 9.89 2.20 4.19
N SER A 15 11.06 2.66 4.65
CA SER A 15 12.27 2.75 3.84
C SER A 15 12.07 3.46 2.48
N GLY A 16 11.25 4.52 2.45
CA GLY A 16 10.93 5.29 1.24
C GLY A 16 9.93 4.64 0.28
N LYS A 17 9.39 3.47 0.63
CA LYS A 17 8.31 2.79 -0.11
C LYS A 17 6.99 2.93 0.62
N VAL A 18 5.93 3.14 -0.14
CA VAL A 18 4.57 3.14 0.39
C VAL A 18 3.88 1.84 0.01
N THR A 19 3.37 1.14 1.02
CA THR A 19 2.54 -0.06 0.85
C THR A 19 1.10 0.28 1.19
N LEU A 20 0.19 0.09 0.23
CA LEU A 20 -1.24 0.23 0.42
C LEU A 20 -1.86 -1.16 0.55
N TYR A 21 -2.46 -1.45 1.69
CA TYR A 21 -3.27 -2.64 1.88
C TYR A 21 -4.68 -2.36 1.38
N SER A 22 -5.06 -3.05 0.32
CA SER A 22 -6.35 -2.86 -0.34
C SER A 22 -7.20 -4.12 -0.29
N SER A 23 -8.49 -3.95 -0.04
CA SER A 23 -9.53 -4.99 -0.23
C SER A 23 -10.16 -4.96 -1.62
N ASP A 24 -9.90 -3.90 -2.40
CA ASP A 24 -10.38 -3.69 -3.77
C ASP A 24 -9.25 -3.05 -4.59
N VAL A 25 -8.39 -3.91 -5.14
CA VAL A 25 -7.19 -3.49 -5.89
C VAL A 25 -7.56 -2.63 -7.10
N PRO A 26 -8.54 -3.00 -7.96
CA PRO A 26 -8.94 -2.15 -9.09
C PRO A 26 -9.34 -0.72 -8.68
N ALA A 27 -10.21 -0.57 -7.68
CA ALA A 27 -10.67 0.74 -7.24
C ALA A 27 -9.54 1.59 -6.64
N THR A 28 -8.69 0.97 -5.81
CA THR A 28 -7.52 1.63 -5.23
C THR A 28 -6.56 2.11 -6.31
N MET A 29 -6.27 1.28 -7.30
CA MET A 29 -5.35 1.63 -8.40
C MET A 29 -5.89 2.79 -9.23
N SER A 30 -7.16 2.76 -9.62
CA SER A 30 -7.77 3.84 -10.39
C SER A 30 -7.67 5.18 -9.66
N SER A 31 -8.00 5.19 -8.37
CA SER A 31 -7.92 6.40 -7.54
C SER A 31 -6.48 6.86 -7.33
N LEU A 32 -5.55 5.95 -7.10
CA LEU A 32 -4.13 6.26 -6.92
C LEU A 32 -3.54 6.89 -8.20
N LEU A 33 -3.80 6.30 -9.36
CA LEU A 33 -3.32 6.80 -10.65
C LEU A 33 -3.95 8.15 -11.02
N GLY A 34 -5.22 8.36 -10.67
CA GLY A 34 -5.88 9.66 -10.84
C GLY A 34 -5.30 10.75 -9.94
N ALA A 35 -4.91 10.40 -8.71
CA ALA A 35 -4.35 11.35 -7.74
C ALA A 35 -2.85 11.64 -7.99
N ALA A 36 -2.12 10.67 -8.54
CA ALA A 36 -0.70 10.78 -8.77
C ALA A 36 -0.40 11.18 -10.22
N SER A 37 -0.19 12.47 -10.47
CA SER A 37 0.44 12.94 -11.71
C SER A 37 1.80 12.27 -11.91
N HIS A 38 2.15 11.81 -13.14
CA HIS A 38 3.48 11.43 -13.75
C HIS A 38 4.69 10.95 -12.90
N ALA A 39 4.58 10.80 -11.58
CA ALA A 39 5.65 10.63 -10.62
C ALA A 39 5.63 9.23 -9.98
N LEU A 40 4.64 8.40 -10.31
CA LEU A 40 4.53 7.02 -9.84
C LEU A 40 5.55 6.16 -10.59
N ARG A 41 6.74 6.03 -10.00
CA ARG A 41 7.80 5.15 -10.49
C ARG A 41 7.76 3.85 -9.70
N HIS A 42 7.78 2.73 -10.42
CA HIS A 42 7.88 1.37 -9.86
C HIS A 42 6.69 0.96 -8.97
N MET A 43 5.50 0.90 -9.56
CA MET A 43 4.31 0.33 -8.93
C MET A 43 4.30 -1.19 -9.10
N VAL A 44 4.06 -1.92 -8.00
CA VAL A 44 3.89 -3.37 -8.01
C VAL A 44 2.63 -3.72 -7.24
N VAL A 45 1.79 -4.55 -7.86
CA VAL A 45 0.68 -5.22 -7.17
C VAL A 45 1.16 -6.63 -6.82
N ARG A 46 1.03 -7.00 -5.56
CA ARG A 46 1.36 -8.36 -5.09
C ARG A 46 0.30 -8.86 -4.13
N GLN A 47 0.22 -10.16 -3.99
CA GLN A 47 -0.57 -10.79 -2.94
C GLN A 47 0.09 -10.51 -1.57
N ALA A 48 -0.72 -10.28 -0.55
CA ALA A 48 -0.23 -10.06 0.80
C ALA A 48 0.46 -11.32 1.34
N THR A 49 1.60 -11.13 2.00
CA THR A 49 2.38 -12.20 2.64
C THR A 49 2.15 -12.21 4.16
N LEU A 50 2.65 -13.23 4.86
CA LEU A 50 2.65 -13.22 6.33
C LEU A 50 3.46 -12.05 6.91
N GLU A 51 4.56 -11.67 6.25
CA GLU A 51 5.37 -10.51 6.64
C GLU A 51 4.53 -9.21 6.60
N ASP A 52 3.68 -9.07 5.60
CA ASP A 52 2.75 -7.93 5.48
C ASP A 52 1.71 -7.90 6.61
N VAL A 53 1.17 -9.06 6.99
CA VAL A 53 0.19 -9.18 8.09
C VAL A 53 0.87 -8.88 9.43
N PHE A 54 2.08 -9.41 9.65
CA PHE A 54 2.87 -9.12 10.83
C PHE A 54 3.14 -7.62 10.97
N LEU A 55 3.63 -6.98 9.91
CA LEU A 55 3.89 -5.55 9.87
C LEU A 55 2.62 -4.73 10.17
N LYS A 56 1.47 -5.14 9.62
CA LYS A 56 0.18 -4.48 9.89
C LYS A 56 -0.22 -4.52 11.37
N ILE A 57 0.07 -5.62 12.08
CA ILE A 57 -0.30 -5.80 13.50
C ILE A 57 0.74 -5.17 14.43
N THR A 58 2.02 -5.32 14.13
CA THR A 58 3.12 -4.98 15.06
C THR A 58 3.77 -3.63 14.78
N GLY A 59 3.61 -3.10 13.56
CA GLY A 59 4.32 -1.91 13.08
C GLY A 59 5.81 -2.14 12.81
N ARG A 60 6.30 -3.38 12.82
CA ARG A 60 7.73 -3.73 12.65
C ARG A 60 7.91 -4.80 11.57
N SER A 61 9.04 -4.78 10.86
CA SER A 61 9.40 -5.88 9.95
C SER A 61 9.78 -7.13 10.75
N MET A 62 9.54 -8.31 10.17
CA MET A 62 9.99 -9.60 10.74
C MET A 62 11.51 -9.82 10.60
N ARG A 63 12.18 -9.05 9.74
CA ARG A 63 13.61 -9.22 9.42
C ARG A 63 14.55 -8.39 10.30
N GLN A 64 14.02 -7.70 11.31
CA GLN A 64 14.79 -6.98 12.32
C GLN A 64 15.03 -7.82 13.56
#